data_AF-A0A553AJ64-F1
#
_entry.id   AF-A0A553AJ64-F1
#
_cell.length_a   1.000
_cell.length_b   1.000
_cell.length_c   1.000
_cell.angle_alpha   90.00
_cell.angle_beta   90.00
_cell.angle_gamma   90.00
#
_symmetry.space_group_name_H-M   'P 1'
#
loop_
_entity.id
_entity.type
_entity.pdbx_description
1 polymer ?
#
loop_
_entity_poly.entity_id
_entity_poly.type
_entity_poly.pdbx_seq_one_letter_code
_entity_poly.pdbx_strand_id
1 'polypeptide(L)'
;MIGDILTGIPLGFFLSFLIGPVFFVLLETSAVKGFRAAIIFDLGVVLADIFFIAVAYFSSYRLIQTIKNDPAIFIFGGILMLTYGLVSFIRLRKIALVNDDEEVIVGLIKKNYFSLFVKGFLLNFINVGVLLFWFLILITIGPKLQLETSRMITFFSSVIGTYLVVDAGKILLAKQLRHKLTPTNILKVKKLISLLLIVFGLAIMLQGWYPSDQKMVKKALEKIE
;
A
#
# COMPACT_ATOMS: atom_id res chain seq x y z
N MET A 1 10.74 24.59 9.39
CA MET A 1 9.66 23.87 10.09
C MET A 1 8.29 24.06 9.44
N ILE A 2 7.65 25.24 9.45
CA ILE A 2 6.32 25.40 8.81
C ILE A 2 6.35 25.06 7.31
N GLY A 3 7.36 25.53 6.57
CA GLY A 3 7.51 25.18 5.15
C GLY A 3 7.66 23.67 4.90
N ASP A 4 8.29 22.95 5.83
CA ASP A 4 8.47 21.49 5.75
C ASP A 4 7.12 20.78 5.95
N ILE A 5 6.29 21.28 6.87
CA ILE A 5 4.92 20.81 7.07
C ILE A 5 4.09 21.01 5.80
N LEU A 6 4.07 22.23 5.27
CA LEU A 6 3.29 22.58 4.07
C LEU A 6 3.71 21.76 2.84
N THR A 7 5.01 21.43 2.72
CA THR A 7 5.51 20.57 1.64
C THR A 7 5.07 19.12 1.82
N GLY A 8 4.94 18.65 3.06
CA GLY A 8 4.49 17.29 3.38
C GLY A 8 3.00 17.04 3.11
N ILE A 9 2.15 18.05 3.25
CA ILE A 9 0.68 17.91 3.10
C ILE A 9 0.27 17.39 1.72
N PRO A 10 0.68 18.00 0.58
CA PRO A 10 0.31 17.49 -0.74
C PRO A 10 0.77 16.04 -0.97
N LEU A 11 1.95 15.69 -0.46
CA LEU A 11 2.50 14.34 -0.58
C LEU A 11 1.73 13.33 0.25
N GLY A 12 1.33 13.67 1.48
CA GLY A 12 0.49 12.82 2.31
C GLY A 12 -0.90 12.60 1.71
N PHE A 13 -1.49 13.66 1.14
CA PHE A 13 -2.75 13.53 0.41
C PHE A 13 -2.61 12.59 -0.80
N PHE A 14 -1.60 12.80 -1.64
CA PHE A 14 -1.34 11.99 -2.83
C PHE A 14 -1.07 10.53 -2.46
N LEU A 15 -0.19 10.30 -1.47
CA LEU A 15 0.16 8.97 -0.97
C LEU A 15 -1.08 8.19 -0.53
N SER A 16 -2.02 8.84 0.14
CA SER A 16 -3.26 8.21 0.61
C SER A 16 -4.03 7.49 -0.52
N PHE A 17 -3.98 7.97 -1.76
CA PHE A 17 -4.68 7.36 -2.91
C PHE A 17 -3.80 6.41 -3.74
N LEU A 18 -2.48 6.43 -3.55
CA LEU A 18 -1.51 5.67 -4.35
C LEU A 18 -1.20 4.27 -3.85
N ILE A 19 -1.69 3.90 -2.68
CA ILE A 19 -1.29 2.66 -1.98
C ILE A 19 -1.80 1.38 -2.68
N GLY A 20 -2.30 1.50 -3.92
CA GLY A 20 -2.58 0.39 -4.83
C GLY A 20 -3.52 -0.63 -4.18
N PRO A 21 -3.11 -1.90 -4.01
CA PRO A 21 -3.95 -2.91 -3.36
C PRO A 21 -4.30 -2.64 -1.90
N VAL A 22 -3.44 -1.96 -1.16
CA VAL A 22 -3.69 -1.62 0.25
C VAL A 22 -4.90 -0.70 0.35
N PHE A 23 -5.04 0.26 -0.57
CA PHE A 23 -6.21 1.15 -0.64
C PHE A 23 -7.52 0.35 -0.72
N PHE A 24 -7.60 -0.61 -1.64
CA PHE A 24 -8.81 -1.41 -1.81
C PHE A 24 -9.11 -2.30 -0.59
N VAL A 25 -8.07 -2.90 0.01
CA VAL A 25 -8.20 -3.72 1.21
C VAL A 25 -8.61 -2.88 2.42
N LEU A 26 -8.16 -1.63 2.52
CA LEU A 26 -8.59 -0.70 3.56
C LEU A 26 -10.07 -0.37 3.44
N LEU A 27 -10.54 -0.01 2.24
CA LEU A 27 -11.96 0.29 2.00
C LEU A 27 -12.84 -0.93 2.26
N GLU A 28 -12.41 -2.13 1.83
CA GLU A 28 -13.08 -3.39 2.15
C GLU A 28 -13.19 -3.60 3.66
N THR A 29 -12.06 -3.47 4.37
CA THR A 29 -12.01 -3.67 5.81
C THR A 29 -12.94 -2.70 6.52
N SER A 30 -12.98 -1.44 6.07
CA SER A 30 -13.89 -0.44 6.63
C SER A 30 -15.35 -0.79 6.36
N ALA A 31 -15.69 -1.12 5.12
CA ALA A 31 -17.06 -1.37 4.73
C ALA A 31 -17.60 -2.66 5.38
N VAL A 32 -16.80 -3.73 5.41
CA VAL A 32 -17.17 -5.05 5.95
C VAL A 32 -17.06 -5.13 7.47
N LYS A 33 -15.94 -4.69 8.04
CA LYS A 33 -15.59 -4.89 9.47
C LYS A 33 -15.76 -3.62 10.31
N GLY A 34 -15.94 -2.46 9.68
CA GLY A 34 -16.19 -1.18 10.32
C GLY A 34 -14.93 -0.37 10.64
N PHE A 35 -15.14 0.89 11.02
CA PHE A 35 -14.10 1.91 11.26
C PHE A 35 -12.92 1.40 12.12
N ARG A 36 -13.20 0.86 13.32
CA ARG A 36 -12.13 0.42 14.24
C ARG A 36 -11.24 -0.65 13.62
N ALA A 37 -11.81 -1.57 12.84
CA ALA A 37 -11.06 -2.64 12.19
C ALA A 37 -10.15 -2.08 11.08
N ALA A 38 -10.65 -1.11 10.33
CA ALA A 38 -9.88 -0.44 9.28
C ALA A 38 -8.75 0.43 9.85
N ILE A 39 -8.97 1.16 10.94
CA ILE A 39 -7.91 1.92 11.61
C ILE A 39 -6.79 1.00 12.09
N ILE A 40 -7.12 -0.16 12.70
CA ILE A 40 -6.07 -1.11 13.12
C ILE A 40 -5.29 -1.67 11.93
N PHE A 41 -5.96 -1.95 10.81
CA PHE A 41 -5.29 -2.32 9.57
C PHE A 41 -4.35 -1.20 9.10
N ASP A 42 -4.84 0.05 9.08
CA ASP A 42 -4.11 1.23 8.61
C ASP A 42 -2.90 1.57 9.49
N LEU A 43 -3.00 1.38 10.81
CA LEU A 43 -1.85 1.48 11.70
C LEU A 43 -0.74 0.46 11.36
N GLY A 44 -1.12 -0.72 10.88
CA GLY A 44 -0.16 -1.69 10.34
C GLY A 44 0.55 -1.17 9.09
N VAL A 45 -0.20 -0.53 8.18
CA VAL A 45 0.32 0.12 6.96
C VAL A 45 1.33 1.20 7.34
N VAL A 46 0.95 2.12 8.23
CA VAL A 46 1.82 3.19 8.75
C VAL A 46 3.08 2.65 9.40
N LEU A 47 3.00 1.55 10.15
CA LEU A 47 4.20 0.96 10.75
C LEU A 47 5.19 0.49 9.66
N ALA A 48 4.70 -0.09 8.56
CA ALA A 48 5.56 -0.46 7.44
C ALA A 48 6.16 0.77 6.74
N ASP A 49 5.41 1.88 6.63
CA ASP A 49 5.93 3.15 6.11
C ASP A 49 7.05 3.70 7.00
N ILE A 50 6.83 3.74 8.32
CA ILE A 50 7.84 4.17 9.29
C ILE A 50 9.09 3.30 9.18
N PHE A 51 8.91 1.98 9.02
CA PHE A 51 10.03 1.07 8.79
C PHE A 51 10.80 1.42 7.52
N PHE A 52 10.13 1.68 6.40
CA PHE A 52 10.81 2.07 5.15
C PHE A 52 11.48 3.43 5.23
N ILE A 53 10.87 4.42 5.89
CA ILE A 53 11.50 5.72 6.13
C ILE A 53 12.76 5.55 6.97
N ALA A 54 12.71 4.75 8.03
CA ALA A 54 13.88 4.47 8.87
C ALA A 54 14.98 3.78 8.08
N VAL A 55 14.66 2.72 7.32
CA VAL A 55 15.61 2.04 6.43
C VAL A 55 16.21 3.03 5.43
N ALA A 56 15.40 3.87 4.81
CA ALA A 56 15.88 4.87 3.86
C ALA A 56 16.82 5.88 4.56
N TYR A 57 16.43 6.40 5.72
CA TYR A 57 17.18 7.42 6.45
C TYR A 57 18.55 6.93 6.94
N PHE A 58 18.63 5.70 7.44
CA PHE A 58 19.88 5.11 7.94
C PHE A 58 20.70 4.38 6.87
N SER A 59 20.17 4.23 5.65
CA SER A 59 20.86 3.57 4.54
C SER A 59 21.75 4.56 3.77
N SER A 60 22.79 4.03 3.12
CA SER A 60 23.61 4.84 2.23
C SER A 60 22.85 5.18 0.95
N TYR A 61 23.07 6.39 0.41
CA TYR A 61 22.48 6.79 -0.87
C TYR A 61 22.73 5.77 -1.99
N ARG A 62 23.93 5.17 -2.02
CA ARG A 62 24.29 4.12 -2.98
C ARG A 62 23.39 2.88 -2.81
N LEU A 63 23.19 2.40 -1.58
CA LEU A 63 22.35 1.25 -1.30
C LEU A 63 20.89 1.50 -1.71
N ILE A 64 20.35 2.68 -1.41
CA ILE A 64 18.99 3.07 -1.84
C ILE A 64 18.87 3.04 -3.37
N GLN A 65 19.85 3.58 -4.10
CA GLN A 65 19.87 3.57 -5.57
C GLN A 65 20.03 2.16 -6.14
N THR A 66 20.83 1.29 -5.51
CA THR A 66 20.97 -0.11 -5.92
C THR A 66 19.66 -0.85 -5.75
N ILE A 67 19.04 -0.78 -4.56
CA ILE A 67 17.76 -1.44 -4.25
C ILE A 67 16.67 -0.92 -5.19
N LYS A 68 16.57 0.40 -5.39
CA LYS A 68 15.57 1.01 -6.28
C LYS A 68 15.62 0.49 -7.72
N ASN A 69 16.81 0.23 -8.24
CA ASN A 69 17.02 -0.20 -9.62
C ASN A 69 17.14 -1.73 -9.76
N ASP A 70 16.98 -2.48 -8.66
CA ASP A 70 17.10 -3.93 -8.68
C ASP A 70 15.79 -4.59 -9.15
N PRO A 71 15.76 -5.22 -10.34
CA PRO A 71 14.57 -5.90 -10.84
C PRO A 71 14.11 -7.05 -9.94
N ALA A 72 15.01 -7.63 -9.13
CA ALA A 72 14.67 -8.70 -8.20
C ALA A 72 13.62 -8.27 -7.18
N ILE A 73 13.62 -6.99 -6.77
CA ILE A 73 12.66 -6.47 -5.79
C ILE A 73 11.25 -6.41 -6.37
N PHE A 74 11.13 -5.94 -7.61
CA PHE A 74 9.86 -5.94 -8.34
C PHE A 74 9.34 -7.37 -8.52
N ILE A 75 10.20 -8.30 -8.96
CA ILE A 75 9.82 -9.70 -9.14
C ILE A 75 9.38 -10.32 -7.80
N PHE A 76 10.12 -10.09 -6.72
CA PHE A 76 9.83 -10.62 -5.40
C PHE A 76 8.50 -10.09 -4.83
N GLY A 77 8.33 -8.77 -4.80
CA GLY A 77 7.09 -8.16 -4.32
C GLY A 77 5.88 -8.55 -5.17
N GLY A 78 6.07 -8.64 -6.48
CA GLY A 78 5.06 -9.12 -7.42
C GLY A 78 4.65 -10.57 -7.16
N ILE A 79 5.59 -11.49 -6.93
CA ILE A 79 5.31 -12.89 -6.57
C ILE A 79 4.52 -12.98 -5.26
N LEU A 80 4.94 -12.24 -4.22
CA LEU A 80 4.24 -12.27 -2.92
C LEU A 80 2.80 -11.76 -3.05
N MET A 81 2.61 -10.67 -3.78
CA MET A 81 1.29 -10.08 -3.99
C MET A 81 0.39 -10.97 -4.85
N LEU A 82 0.94 -11.56 -5.92
CA LEU A 82 0.25 -12.52 -6.79
C LEU A 82 -0.17 -13.77 -6.02
N THR A 83 0.75 -14.34 -5.22
CA THR A 83 0.48 -15.52 -4.39
C THR A 83 -0.62 -15.23 -3.38
N TYR A 84 -0.55 -14.10 -2.68
CA TYR A 84 -1.59 -13.68 -1.74
C TYR A 84 -2.95 -13.51 -2.43
N GLY A 85 -2.98 -12.85 -3.61
CA GLY A 85 -4.18 -12.70 -4.42
C GLY A 85 -4.80 -14.03 -4.85
N LEU A 86 -3.98 -14.96 -5.35
CA LEU A 86 -4.41 -16.31 -5.75
C LEU A 86 -4.96 -17.12 -4.58
N VAL A 87 -4.23 -17.17 -3.46
CA VAL A 87 -4.67 -17.90 -2.26
C VAL A 87 -5.99 -17.34 -1.74
N SER A 88 -6.14 -16.01 -1.72
CA SER A 88 -7.38 -15.34 -1.34
C SER A 88 -8.52 -15.72 -2.29
N PHE A 89 -8.29 -15.68 -3.60
CA PHE A 89 -9.28 -16.02 -4.61
C PHE A 89 -9.76 -17.48 -4.52
N ILE A 90 -8.83 -18.44 -4.36
CA ILE A 90 -9.14 -19.87 -4.24
C ILE A 90 -9.95 -20.12 -2.97
N ARG A 91 -9.54 -19.53 -1.83
CA ARG A 91 -10.29 -19.65 -0.57
C ARG A 91 -11.71 -19.14 -0.71
N LEU A 92 -11.88 -18.00 -1.37
CA LEU A 92 -13.18 -17.39 -1.60
C LEU A 92 -14.08 -18.25 -2.51
N ARG A 93 -13.51 -18.89 -3.53
CA ARG A 93 -14.23 -19.82 -4.41
C ARG A 93 -14.75 -21.03 -3.63
N LYS A 94 -13.95 -21.60 -2.73
CA LYS A 94 -14.38 -22.70 -1.85
C LYS A 94 -15.56 -22.29 -0.98
N ILE A 95 -15.49 -21.10 -0.36
CA ILE A 95 -16.58 -20.56 0.47
C ILE A 95 -17.87 -20.38 -0.36
N ALA A 96 -17.76 -19.88 -1.59
CA ALA A 96 -18.92 -19.67 -2.47
C ALA A 96 -19.56 -20.98 -3.01
N LEU A 97 -18.93 -22.14 -2.79
CA LEU A 97 -19.48 -23.45 -3.18
C LEU A 97 -20.25 -24.12 -2.02
N VAL A 98 -19.98 -23.73 -0.77
CA VAL A 98 -20.63 -24.27 0.44
C VAL A 98 -21.80 -23.36 0.84
N ASN A 99 -22.60 -22.91 -0.13
CA ASN A 99 -23.68 -21.94 0.08
C ASN A 99 -24.73 -22.47 1.06
N ASP A 100 -24.58 -22.23 2.37
CA ASP A 100 -25.69 -22.06 3.35
C ASP A 100 -25.24 -21.87 4.81
N ASP A 101 -23.95 -21.95 5.15
CA ASP A 101 -23.54 -21.81 6.55
C ASP A 101 -23.43 -20.34 6.99
N GLU A 102 -24.40 -19.88 7.80
CA GLU A 102 -24.32 -18.61 8.55
C GLU A 102 -23.00 -18.46 9.32
N GLU A 103 -22.44 -19.57 9.83
CA GLU A 103 -21.14 -19.58 10.52
C GLU A 103 -19.98 -19.12 9.63
N VAL A 104 -19.98 -19.47 8.34
CA VAL A 104 -18.91 -19.07 7.40
C VAL A 104 -18.99 -17.56 7.14
N ILE A 105 -20.19 -17.00 7.07
CA ILE A 105 -20.44 -15.57 6.91
C ILE A 105 -20.00 -14.80 8.15
N VAL A 106 -20.32 -15.30 9.35
CA VAL A 106 -19.86 -14.72 10.63
C VAL A 106 -18.32 -14.74 10.72
N GLY A 107 -17.68 -15.82 10.24
CA GLY A 107 -16.23 -15.92 10.13
C GLY A 107 -15.58 -14.83 9.25
N LEU A 108 -16.23 -14.44 8.14
CA LEU A 108 -15.75 -13.37 7.26
C LEU A 108 -15.78 -11.98 7.91
N ILE A 109 -16.71 -11.78 8.84
CA ILE A 109 -16.93 -10.50 9.56
C ILE A 109 -16.11 -10.45 10.86
N LYS A 110 -15.58 -11.59 11.35
CA LYS A 110 -14.78 -11.69 12.57
C LYS A 110 -13.63 -10.68 12.58
N LYS A 111 -13.54 -9.94 13.68
CA LYS A 111 -12.58 -8.84 13.89
C LYS A 111 -11.44 -9.33 14.75
N ASN A 112 -10.47 -10.01 14.13
CA ASN A 112 -9.18 -10.25 14.79
C ASN A 112 -8.28 -9.04 14.52
N TYR A 113 -8.22 -8.12 15.48
CA TYR A 113 -7.48 -6.86 15.36
C TYR A 113 -5.98 -7.09 15.13
N PHE A 114 -5.36 -8.02 15.84
CA PHE A 114 -3.94 -8.34 15.63
C PHE A 114 -3.69 -8.86 14.21
N SER A 115 -4.54 -9.77 13.73
CA SER A 115 -4.45 -10.26 12.35
C SER A 115 -4.65 -9.15 11.31
N LEU A 116 -5.54 -8.19 11.57
CA LEU A 116 -5.76 -7.04 10.68
C LEU A 116 -4.55 -6.11 10.66
N PHE A 117 -3.94 -5.84 11.81
CA PHE A 117 -2.72 -5.05 11.91
C PHE A 117 -1.58 -5.69 11.12
N VAL A 118 -1.30 -6.98 11.37
CA VAL A 118 -0.26 -7.73 10.65
C VAL A 118 -0.56 -7.79 9.15
N LYS A 119 -1.83 -7.96 8.77
CA LYS A 119 -2.25 -7.94 7.36
C LYS A 119 -1.95 -6.59 6.70
N GLY A 120 -2.23 -5.48 7.39
CA GLY A 120 -1.93 -4.12 6.89
C GLY A 120 -0.43 -3.91 6.72
N PHE A 121 0.35 -4.27 7.75
CA PHE A 121 1.81 -4.21 7.72
C PHE A 121 2.39 -5.02 6.55
N LEU A 122 2.05 -6.31 6.44
CA LEU A 122 2.61 -7.18 5.41
C LEU A 122 2.20 -6.73 4.01
N LEU A 123 0.95 -6.32 3.82
CA LEU A 123 0.48 -5.90 2.50
C LEU A 123 1.19 -4.62 2.02
N ASN A 124 1.48 -3.70 2.94
CA ASN A 124 2.27 -2.50 2.63
C ASN A 124 3.77 -2.83 2.46
N PHE A 125 4.30 -3.73 3.27
CA PHE A 125 5.70 -4.16 3.20
C PHE A 125 6.05 -4.85 1.86
N ILE A 126 5.15 -5.69 1.34
CA ILE A 126 5.37 -6.33 0.03
C ILE A 126 5.11 -5.38 -1.15
N ASN A 127 4.56 -4.19 -0.90
CA ASN A 127 4.27 -3.21 -1.93
C ASN A 127 5.53 -2.42 -2.31
N VAL A 128 6.20 -2.91 -3.36
CA VAL A 128 7.43 -2.30 -3.91
C VAL A 128 7.22 -0.83 -4.28
N GLY A 129 6.03 -0.45 -4.75
CA GLY A 129 5.73 0.96 -5.08
C GLY A 129 5.87 1.89 -3.89
N VAL A 130 5.50 1.43 -2.69
CA VAL A 130 5.60 2.22 -1.45
C VAL A 130 7.04 2.32 -0.97
N LEU A 131 7.81 1.23 -1.02
CA LEU A 131 9.25 1.24 -0.76
C LEU A 131 9.95 2.28 -1.65
N LEU A 132 9.69 2.22 -2.97
CA LEU A 132 10.29 3.12 -3.95
C LEU A 132 9.85 4.57 -3.76
N PHE A 133 8.60 4.79 -3.37
CA PHE A 133 8.10 6.12 -3.02
C PHE A 133 8.92 6.74 -1.89
N TRP A 134 9.09 6.03 -0.77
CA TRP A 134 9.85 6.55 0.37
C TRP A 134 11.31 6.82 0.01
N PHE A 135 11.92 5.93 -0.78
CA PHE A 135 13.28 6.09 -1.27
C PHE A 135 13.41 7.32 -2.18
N LEU A 136 12.47 7.50 -3.11
CA LEU A 136 12.46 8.65 -4.01
C LEU A 136 12.27 9.97 -3.26
N ILE A 137 11.36 10.00 -2.28
CA ILE A 137 11.13 11.18 -1.44
C ILE A 137 12.39 11.52 -0.64
N LEU A 138 13.05 10.53 -0.03
CA LEU A 138 14.29 10.78 0.70
C LEU A 138 15.39 11.34 -0.22
N ILE A 139 15.58 10.75 -1.41
CA ILE A 139 16.59 11.18 -2.38
C ILE A 139 16.32 12.61 -2.88
N THR A 140 15.06 12.98 -3.09
CA THR A 140 14.68 14.25 -3.73
C THR A 140 14.44 15.40 -2.73
N ILE A 141 13.88 15.09 -1.57
CA ILE A 141 13.52 16.08 -0.53
C ILE A 141 14.58 16.13 0.57
N GLY A 142 15.21 15.01 0.92
CA GLY A 142 16.23 14.95 1.96
C GLY A 142 17.34 15.99 1.82
N PRO A 143 17.97 16.16 0.63
CA PRO A 143 18.95 17.21 0.40
C PRO A 143 18.41 18.64 0.57
N LYS A 144 17.14 18.89 0.20
CA LYS A 144 16.47 20.19 0.39
C LYS A 144 16.23 20.50 1.87
N LEU A 145 16.07 19.46 2.68
CA LEU A 145 15.99 19.55 4.13
C LEU A 145 17.37 19.54 4.80
N GLN A 146 18.46 19.57 4.01
CA GLN A 146 19.85 19.49 4.47
C GLN A 146 20.16 18.23 5.29
N LEU A 147 19.31 17.19 5.17
CA LEU A 147 19.36 15.97 5.98
C LEU A 147 19.31 16.22 7.49
N GLU A 148 18.85 17.40 7.91
CA GLU A 148 18.76 17.78 9.31
C GLU A 148 17.61 16.99 9.97
N THR A 149 17.92 16.27 11.05
CA THR A 149 17.02 15.28 11.64
C THR A 149 15.69 15.88 12.08
N SER A 150 15.69 17.08 12.69
CA SER A 150 14.45 17.70 13.18
C SER A 150 13.51 18.08 12.03
N ARG A 151 14.05 18.60 10.92
CA ARG A 151 13.31 18.93 9.70
C ARG A 151 12.80 17.70 8.98
N MET A 152 13.60 16.63 8.92
CA MET A 152 13.19 15.35 8.34
C MET A 152 12.02 14.74 9.13
N ILE A 153 12.14 14.66 10.46
CA ILE A 153 11.05 14.20 11.34
C ILE A 153 9.80 15.05 11.14
N THR A 154 9.94 16.38 11.11
CA THR A 154 8.81 17.30 10.89
C THR A 154 8.12 17.04 9.55
N PHE A 155 8.90 16.91 8.47
CA PHE A 155 8.39 16.65 7.12
C PHE A 155 7.68 15.29 7.02
N PHE A 156 8.33 14.19 7.43
CA PHE A 156 7.74 12.85 7.34
C PHE A 156 6.53 12.70 8.26
N SER A 157 6.54 13.31 9.44
CA SER A 157 5.37 13.35 10.32
C SER A 157 4.20 14.12 9.69
N SER A 158 4.48 15.21 8.95
CA SER A 158 3.45 15.93 8.19
C SER A 158 2.85 15.06 7.07
N VAL A 159 3.68 14.33 6.33
CA VAL A 159 3.24 13.40 5.27
C VAL A 159 2.35 12.31 5.88
N ILE A 160 2.84 11.59 6.89
CA ILE A 160 2.09 10.50 7.56
C ILE A 160 0.83 11.03 8.23
N GLY A 161 0.91 12.17 8.92
CA GLY A 161 -0.23 12.78 9.60
C GLY A 161 -1.33 13.17 8.61
N THR A 162 -0.95 13.79 7.49
CA THR A 162 -1.92 14.13 6.43
C THR A 162 -2.53 12.87 5.81
N TYR A 163 -1.70 11.87 5.51
CA TYR A 163 -2.13 10.56 5.01
C TYR A 163 -3.19 9.94 5.95
N LEU A 164 -2.89 9.82 7.25
CA LEU A 164 -3.81 9.29 8.26
C LEU A 164 -5.12 10.06 8.37
N VAL A 165 -5.08 11.39 8.28
CA VAL A 165 -6.30 12.22 8.31
C VAL A 165 -7.18 11.95 7.09
N VAL A 166 -6.58 11.90 5.90
CA VAL A 166 -7.31 11.58 4.66
C VAL A 166 -7.87 10.16 4.70
N ASP A 167 -7.10 9.20 5.23
CA ASP A 167 -7.51 7.81 5.41
C ASP A 167 -8.67 7.68 6.38
N ALA A 168 -8.64 8.37 7.52
CA ALA A 168 -9.78 8.42 8.43
C ALA A 168 -11.06 8.87 7.71
N GLY A 169 -10.97 9.89 6.84
CA GLY A 169 -12.07 10.34 5.99
C GLY A 169 -12.57 9.24 5.05
N LYS A 170 -11.67 8.61 4.28
CA LYS A 170 -12.02 7.50 3.37
C LYS A 170 -12.61 6.30 4.08
N ILE A 171 -12.08 5.96 5.25
CA ILE A 171 -12.59 4.88 6.10
C ILE A 171 -14.02 5.22 6.54
N LEU A 172 -14.29 6.44 6.99
CA LEU A 172 -15.64 6.88 7.36
C LEU A 172 -16.60 6.79 6.18
N LEU A 173 -16.19 7.24 4.98
CA LEU A 173 -16.99 7.15 3.76
C LEU A 173 -17.26 5.69 3.36
N ALA A 174 -16.24 4.84 3.36
CA ALA A 174 -16.39 3.43 3.02
C ALA A 174 -17.29 2.68 4.02
N LYS A 175 -17.26 3.04 5.31
CA LYS A 175 -18.16 2.47 6.31
C LYS A 175 -19.62 2.73 5.98
N GLN A 176 -19.96 3.86 5.34
CA GLN A 176 -21.34 4.15 4.96
C GLN A 176 -21.89 3.11 3.97
N LEU A 177 -21.03 2.47 3.17
CA LEU A 177 -21.42 1.41 2.23
C LEU A 177 -21.80 0.09 2.92
N ARG A 178 -21.64 -0.02 4.24
CA ARG A 178 -21.96 -1.25 5.02
C ARG A 178 -23.39 -1.73 4.80
N HIS A 179 -24.36 -0.84 4.64
CA HIS A 179 -25.76 -1.21 4.39
C HIS A 179 -25.97 -1.98 3.07
N LYS A 180 -25.03 -1.87 2.11
CA LYS A 180 -25.07 -2.60 0.83
C LYS A 180 -24.32 -3.93 0.89
N LEU A 181 -23.64 -4.26 1.99
CA LEU A 181 -22.79 -5.44 2.12
C LEU A 181 -23.57 -6.65 2.66
N THR A 182 -24.45 -7.18 1.83
CA THR A 182 -25.00 -8.53 2.01
C THR A 182 -23.88 -9.58 1.87
N PRO A 183 -24.05 -10.81 2.39
CA PRO A 183 -23.04 -11.86 2.26
C PRO A 183 -22.53 -12.06 0.82
N THR A 184 -23.46 -12.09 -0.15
CA THR A 184 -23.14 -12.20 -1.57
C THR A 184 -22.32 -11.02 -2.09
N ASN A 185 -22.64 -9.79 -1.63
CA ASN A 185 -21.88 -8.59 -2.02
C ASN A 185 -20.50 -8.55 -1.37
N ILE A 186 -20.35 -9.03 -0.12
CA ILE A 186 -19.05 -9.20 0.53
C ILE A 186 -18.16 -10.15 -0.27
N LEU A 187 -18.71 -11.28 -0.75
CA LEU A 187 -17.97 -12.21 -1.61
C LEU A 187 -17.56 -11.53 -2.93
N LYS A 188 -18.45 -10.76 -3.57
CA LYS A 188 -18.11 -10.03 -4.81
C LYS A 188 -16.96 -9.03 -4.60
N VAL A 189 -17.02 -8.24 -3.52
CA VAL A 189 -15.98 -7.25 -3.19
C VAL A 189 -14.64 -7.95 -2.90
N LYS A 190 -14.63 -9.00 -2.08
CA LYS A 190 -13.42 -9.79 -1.80
C LYS A 190 -12.83 -10.43 -3.06
N LYS A 191 -13.68 -10.87 -3.99
CA LYS A 191 -13.27 -11.45 -5.27
C LYS A 191 -12.60 -10.39 -6.14
N LEU A 192 -13.20 -9.21 -6.24
CA LEU A 192 -12.65 -8.08 -6.98
C LEU A 192 -11.27 -7.70 -6.44
N ILE A 193 -11.12 -7.61 -5.12
CA ILE A 193 -9.83 -7.28 -4.48
C ILE A 193 -8.77 -8.34 -4.71
N SER A 194 -9.16 -9.62 -4.65
CA SER A 194 -8.26 -10.72 -4.96
C SER A 194 -7.78 -10.65 -6.42
N LEU A 195 -8.67 -10.29 -7.35
CA LEU A 195 -8.33 -10.08 -8.76
C LEU A 195 -7.39 -8.88 -8.94
N LEU A 196 -7.67 -7.76 -8.27
CA LEU A 196 -6.80 -6.58 -8.29
C LEU A 196 -5.41 -6.93 -7.79
N LEU A 197 -5.28 -7.66 -6.67
CA LEU A 197 -3.98 -8.12 -6.14
C LEU A 197 -3.21 -8.96 -7.17
N ILE A 198 -3.87 -9.86 -7.89
CA ILE A 198 -3.24 -10.65 -8.95
C ILE A 198 -2.76 -9.74 -10.09
N VAL A 199 -3.60 -8.80 -10.54
CA VAL A 199 -3.24 -7.84 -11.61
C VAL A 199 -2.08 -6.95 -11.20
N PHE A 200 -2.08 -6.41 -9.98
CA PHE A 200 -0.97 -5.62 -9.46
C PHE A 200 0.30 -6.47 -9.31
N GLY A 201 0.20 -7.70 -8.82
CA GLY A 201 1.32 -8.63 -8.76
C GLY A 201 1.95 -8.87 -10.13
N LEU A 202 1.13 -9.19 -11.14
CA LEU A 202 1.59 -9.35 -12.52
C LEU A 202 2.21 -8.06 -13.09
N ALA A 203 1.56 -6.91 -12.88
CA ALA A 203 2.06 -5.63 -13.38
C ALA A 203 3.43 -5.26 -12.79
N ILE A 204 3.63 -5.47 -11.48
CA ILE A 204 4.93 -5.24 -10.82
C ILE A 204 5.98 -6.23 -11.37
N MET A 205 5.65 -7.51 -11.53
CA MET A 205 6.57 -8.49 -12.14
C MET A 205 6.99 -8.10 -13.56
N LEU A 206 6.04 -7.59 -14.36
CA LEU A 206 6.33 -7.12 -15.72
C LEU A 206 7.27 -5.91 -15.73
N GLN A 207 7.14 -4.98 -14.76
CA GLN A 207 8.10 -3.88 -14.59
C GLN A 207 9.51 -4.38 -14.27
N GLY A 208 9.63 -5.41 -13.43
CA GLY A 208 10.92 -6.05 -13.13
C GLY A 208 11.54 -6.76 -14.34
N TRP A 209 10.71 -7.42 -15.16
CA TRP A 209 11.16 -8.17 -16.35
C TRP A 209 11.49 -7.27 -17.54
N TYR A 210 10.75 -6.17 -17.70
CA TYR A 210 10.89 -5.21 -18.78
C TYR A 210 10.96 -3.81 -18.19
N PRO A 211 12.15 -3.34 -17.74
CA PRO A 211 12.37 -1.95 -17.36
C PRO A 211 12.37 -1.05 -18.62
N SER A 212 11.23 -1.00 -19.32
CA SER A 212 11.05 -0.35 -20.62
C SER A 212 11.25 1.17 -20.53
N ASP A 213 10.88 1.76 -19.40
CA ASP A 213 10.87 3.21 -19.24
C ASP A 213 12.29 3.79 -19.25
N GLN A 214 13.28 3.06 -18.74
CA GLN A 214 14.67 3.53 -18.81
C GLN A 214 15.25 3.42 -20.23
N LYS A 215 14.79 2.48 -21.05
CA LYS A 215 15.31 2.29 -22.42
C LYS A 215 14.63 3.19 -23.45
N MET A 216 13.32 3.43 -23.36
CA MET A 216 12.61 4.34 -24.27
C MET A 216 12.94 5.81 -23.99
N VAL A 217 13.02 6.21 -22.73
CA VAL A 217 13.41 7.58 -22.35
C VAL A 217 14.88 7.84 -22.68
N LYS A 218 15.80 6.89 -22.43
CA LYS A 218 17.19 7.01 -22.92
C LYS A 218 17.27 7.12 -24.43
N LYS A 219 16.58 6.24 -25.18
CA LYS A 219 16.59 6.29 -26.66
C LYS A 219 15.95 7.56 -27.22
N ALA A 220 15.00 8.16 -26.52
CA ALA A 220 14.41 9.43 -26.92
C ALA A 220 15.37 10.61 -26.63
N LEU A 221 16.06 10.59 -25.49
CA LEU A 221 17.06 11.61 -25.13
C LEU A 221 18.34 11.51 -26.00
N GLU A 222 18.83 10.30 -26.28
CA GLU A 222 19.95 10.04 -27.20
C GLU A 222 19.63 10.39 -28.66
N LYS A 223 18.37 10.59 -29.01
CA LYS A 223 17.94 11.08 -30.34
C LYS A 223 17.81 12.61 -30.40
N ILE A 224 17.89 13.27 -29.26
CA ILE A 224 17.76 14.73 -29.12
C ILE A 224 19.15 15.37 -28.93
N GLU A 225 20.17 14.60 -28.52
CA GLU A 225 21.60 14.91 -28.71
C GLU A 225 22.07 14.56 -30.13
#